data_AF-A0A2G4JK38-F1
#
_entry.id   AF-A0A2G4JK38-F1
#
_cell.length_a   1.000
_cell.length_b   1.000
_cell.length_c   1.000
_cell.angle_alpha   90.00
_cell.angle_beta   90.00
_cell.angle_gamma   90.00
#
_symmetry.space_group_name_H-M   'P 1'
#
loop_
_entity.id
_entity.type
_entity.pdbx_description
1 polymer ?
#
loop_
_entity_poly.entity_id
_entity_poly.type
_entity_poly.pdbx_seq_one_letter_code
_entity_poly.pdbx_strand_id
1 'polypeptide(L)'
;MAKDRAKVKQVHILAAPVKTFWLNFHLAYACQHSGACCTSGWPIPVEPDRVIPIRSLAARRDEEWLVPAVAAPADVAGTLALQANGHCVFHGDTGCGVYASRPASCSHFPYVCLIDRRGVHVTLSHFCPTAASLLFAPEAPIAIVEGPSPVAGFDVPEGLDARESLPPLRSPDRLMTWEAFSNWERAEVGKQPTAPSLADAAVLFEHARVAVPAPWAWAPAPADLERTWQMLVAPAWPRFAPVAQRYRAAKVVASWAAYTDEGLAAVLRVADAADAVLRVETIRQCMSAGRVLDADLLKQAIRHSDLLLVHYADPSVLSSGTKS
;
A
#
# COMPACT_ATOMS: atom_id res chain seq x y z
N MET A 1 -21.82 61.87 -0.44
CA MET A 1 -21.19 61.24 -1.62
C MET A 1 -20.85 59.80 -1.27
N ALA A 2 -21.65 58.86 -1.75
CA ALA A 2 -21.50 57.43 -1.50
C ALA A 2 -20.35 56.87 -2.34
N LYS A 3 -19.45 56.09 -1.73
CA LYS A 3 -18.35 55.40 -2.42
C LYS A 3 -18.82 54.02 -2.89
N ASP A 4 -19.01 53.88 -4.19
CA ASP A 4 -19.17 52.60 -4.87
C ASP A 4 -17.91 51.74 -4.69
N ARG A 5 -18.04 50.63 -3.96
CA ARG A 5 -17.05 49.55 -3.97
C ARG A 5 -17.45 48.56 -5.06
N ALA A 6 -16.74 48.62 -6.19
CA ALA A 6 -16.82 47.63 -7.24
C ALA A 6 -16.53 46.23 -6.66
N LYS A 7 -17.54 45.34 -6.76
CA LYS A 7 -17.40 43.92 -6.43
C LYS A 7 -16.51 43.26 -7.49
N VAL A 8 -15.27 42.93 -7.12
CA VAL A 8 -14.41 42.05 -7.91
C VAL A 8 -15.07 40.67 -7.92
N LYS A 9 -15.58 40.24 -9.07
CA LYS A 9 -16.00 38.85 -9.28
C LYS A 9 -14.75 37.98 -9.24
N GLN A 10 -14.58 37.20 -8.17
CA GLN A 10 -13.65 36.07 -8.15
C GLN A 10 -14.11 35.09 -9.22
N VAL A 11 -13.40 35.08 -10.35
CA VAL A 11 -13.50 34.02 -11.34
C VAL A 11 -12.77 32.83 -10.73
N HIS A 12 -13.51 31.86 -10.20
CA HIS A 12 -12.95 30.55 -9.90
C HIS A 12 -12.54 29.91 -11.21
N ILE A 13 -11.26 30.06 -11.57
CA ILE A 13 -10.65 29.25 -12.61
C ILE A 13 -10.64 27.83 -12.03
N LEU A 14 -11.62 27.01 -12.45
CA LEU A 14 -11.64 25.59 -12.11
C LEU A 14 -10.36 24.98 -12.70
N ALA A 15 -9.44 24.58 -11.83
CA ALA A 15 -8.26 23.85 -12.24
C ALA A 15 -8.68 22.61 -13.05
N ALA A 16 -7.93 22.27 -14.10
CA ALA A 16 -8.19 21.05 -14.85
C ALA A 16 -8.18 19.84 -13.90
N PRO A 17 -9.07 18.85 -14.10
CA PRO A 17 -9.12 17.68 -13.24
C PRO A 17 -7.76 16.95 -13.24
N VAL A 18 -7.29 16.57 -12.06
CA VAL A 18 -6.02 15.86 -11.89
C VAL A 18 -6.17 14.44 -12.45
N LYS A 19 -5.25 14.05 -13.35
CA LYS A 19 -5.23 12.69 -13.90
C LYS A 19 -4.81 11.69 -12.84
N THR A 20 -5.45 10.51 -12.85
CA THR A 20 -5.10 9.41 -11.96
C THR A 20 -4.69 8.18 -12.78
N PHE A 21 -3.58 7.55 -12.42
CA PHE A 21 -3.00 6.40 -13.10
C PHE A 21 -2.98 5.17 -12.19
N TRP A 22 -3.37 4.02 -12.73
CA TRP A 22 -3.54 2.77 -12.03
C TRP A 22 -2.84 1.63 -12.75
N LEU A 23 -2.46 0.58 -12.03
CA LEU A 23 -2.29 -0.72 -12.65
C LEU A 23 -3.66 -1.24 -13.09
N ASN A 24 -3.77 -1.72 -14.33
CA ASN A 24 -5.05 -2.13 -14.93
C ASN A 24 -5.84 -3.15 -14.08
N PHE A 25 -5.15 -4.08 -13.41
CA PHE A 25 -5.80 -5.05 -12.51
C PHE A 25 -6.27 -4.47 -11.16
N HIS A 26 -5.85 -3.25 -10.80
CA HIS A 26 -6.34 -2.54 -9.60
C HIS A 26 -7.57 -1.69 -9.85
N LEU A 27 -7.89 -1.38 -11.11
CA LEU A 27 -8.95 -0.43 -11.48
C LEU A 27 -10.34 -0.82 -10.95
N ALA A 28 -10.60 -2.13 -10.85
CA ALA A 28 -11.86 -2.67 -10.35
C ALA A 28 -11.91 -2.79 -8.81
N TYR A 29 -10.92 -2.23 -8.09
CA TYR A 29 -10.93 -2.28 -6.63
C TYR A 29 -12.16 -1.60 -6.06
N ALA A 30 -12.91 -2.38 -5.29
CA ALA A 30 -13.94 -1.91 -4.38
C ALA A 30 -13.81 -2.75 -3.10
N CYS A 31 -13.89 -2.12 -1.93
CA CYS A 31 -13.79 -2.84 -0.67
C CYS A 31 -14.91 -3.89 -0.56
N GLN A 32 -14.55 -5.18 -0.57
CA GLN A 32 -15.47 -6.31 -0.35
C GLN A 32 -15.33 -6.89 1.06
N HIS A 33 -14.21 -6.59 1.73
CA HIS A 33 -13.92 -7.02 3.08
C HIS A 33 -13.54 -5.82 3.93
N SER A 34 -14.37 -5.52 4.93
CA SER A 34 -14.03 -4.55 5.97
C SER A 34 -13.17 -5.14 7.08
N GLY A 35 -12.68 -6.38 6.93
CA GLY A 35 -11.92 -7.09 7.96
C GLY A 35 -10.53 -6.50 8.22
N ALA A 36 -9.63 -6.47 7.23
CA ALA A 36 -8.20 -6.27 7.53
C ALA A 36 -7.84 -4.93 8.20
N CYS A 37 -8.42 -3.80 7.77
CA CYS A 37 -8.23 -2.52 8.45
C CYS A 37 -8.97 -2.44 9.80
N CYS A 38 -10.06 -3.18 9.96
CA CYS A 38 -10.79 -3.24 11.22
C CYS A 38 -10.20 -4.25 12.22
N THR A 39 -9.40 -5.21 11.77
CA THR A 39 -8.79 -6.25 12.63
C THR A 39 -7.29 -6.04 12.82
N SER A 40 -6.72 -4.95 12.33
CA SER A 40 -5.29 -4.66 12.45
C SER A 40 -4.88 -4.12 13.82
N GLY A 41 -5.85 -3.64 14.61
CA GLY A 41 -5.58 -3.00 15.91
C GLY A 41 -4.88 -1.64 15.79
N TRP A 42 -4.83 -1.04 14.61
CA TRP A 42 -4.21 0.26 14.41
C TRP A 42 -5.00 1.38 15.10
N PRO A 43 -4.33 2.38 15.70
CA PRO A 43 -4.99 3.59 16.17
C PRO A 43 -5.45 4.41 14.95
N ILE A 44 -6.77 4.44 14.71
CA ILE A 44 -7.34 5.19 13.60
C ILE A 44 -7.79 6.57 14.09
N PRO A 45 -7.17 7.68 13.66
CA PRO A 45 -7.62 9.02 14.03
C PRO A 45 -8.98 9.32 13.40
N VAL A 46 -9.75 10.19 14.07
CA VAL A 46 -11.04 10.68 13.60
C VAL A 46 -10.99 12.19 13.51
N GLU A 47 -11.33 12.73 12.35
CA GLU A 47 -11.37 14.17 12.10
C GLU A 47 -12.62 14.78 12.76
N PRO A 48 -12.57 16.03 13.27
CA PRO A 48 -13.69 16.69 13.95
C PRO A 48 -15.01 16.70 13.15
N ASP A 49 -14.93 16.89 11.82
CA ASP A 49 -16.10 16.92 10.94
C ASP A 49 -16.71 15.52 10.70
N ARG A 50 -15.97 14.45 10.99
CA ARG A 50 -16.45 13.06 10.93
C ARG A 50 -17.15 12.60 12.20
N VAL A 51 -16.96 13.29 13.32
CA VAL A 51 -17.51 12.88 14.62
C VAL A 51 -19.04 12.77 14.58
N ILE A 52 -19.74 13.78 14.06
CA ILE A 52 -21.21 13.80 14.03
C ILE A 52 -21.77 12.73 13.05
N PRO A 53 -21.28 12.62 11.80
CA PRO A 53 -21.69 11.55 10.89
C PRO A 53 -21.47 10.14 11.47
N ILE A 54 -20.29 9.88 12.04
CA ILE A 54 -19.97 8.59 12.66
C ILE A 54 -20.91 8.33 13.84
N ARG A 55 -21.09 9.30 14.74
CA ARG A 55 -22.00 9.18 15.89
C ARG A 55 -23.42 8.85 15.46
N SER A 56 -23.90 9.48 14.38
CA SER A 56 -25.25 9.26 13.86
C SER A 56 -25.46 7.82 13.37
N LEU A 57 -24.43 7.20 12.79
CA LEU A 57 -24.42 5.78 12.44
C LEU A 57 -24.19 4.87 13.66
N ALA A 58 -23.42 5.36 14.63
CA ALA A 58 -23.04 4.65 15.85
C ALA A 58 -24.11 4.66 16.95
N ALA A 59 -25.19 5.45 16.81
CA ALA A 59 -26.27 5.71 17.79
C ALA A 59 -27.07 4.46 18.27
N ARG A 60 -26.55 3.26 18.02
CA ARG A 60 -27.01 1.98 18.54
C ARG A 60 -26.11 1.40 19.63
N ARG A 61 -25.07 2.11 20.10
CA ARG A 61 -24.14 1.66 21.15
C ARG A 61 -23.78 2.81 22.09
N ASP A 62 -23.94 2.60 23.40
CA ASP A 62 -23.52 3.53 24.45
C ASP A 62 -22.02 3.90 24.32
N GLU A 63 -21.68 5.12 24.72
CA GLU A 63 -20.82 6.08 24.01
C GLU A 63 -19.28 5.92 24.00
N GLU A 64 -18.67 4.76 24.22
CA GLU A 64 -17.18 4.65 24.22
C GLU A 64 -16.57 4.22 22.86
N TRP A 65 -16.95 4.87 21.76
CA TRP A 65 -16.36 4.57 20.43
C TRP A 65 -15.19 5.47 20.04
N LEU A 66 -15.05 6.64 20.66
CA LEU A 66 -14.00 7.62 20.40
C LEU A 66 -13.16 7.81 21.66
N VAL A 67 -11.89 7.42 21.59
CA VAL A 67 -10.94 7.58 22.69
C VAL A 67 -10.24 8.93 22.52
N PRO A 68 -10.27 9.83 23.52
CA PRO A 68 -9.50 11.05 23.48
C PRO A 68 -8.00 10.75 23.39
N ALA A 69 -7.30 11.35 22.44
CA ALA A 69 -5.86 11.23 22.34
C ALA A 69 -5.20 12.43 23.06
N VAL A 70 -4.43 12.14 24.11
CA VAL A 70 -3.69 13.16 24.87
C VAL A 70 -2.66 13.80 23.93
N ALA A 71 -2.68 15.13 23.83
CA ALA A 71 -1.82 15.91 22.93
C ALA A 71 -2.01 15.58 21.43
N ALA A 72 -3.21 15.20 21.02
CA ALA A 72 -3.54 15.06 19.61
C ALA A 72 -3.41 16.39 18.83
N PRO A 73 -3.03 16.33 17.54
CA PRO A 73 -3.14 17.46 16.64
C PRO A 73 -4.54 18.09 16.64
N ALA A 74 -4.65 19.38 16.33
CA ALA A 74 -5.90 20.13 16.39
C ALA A 74 -6.99 19.61 15.43
N ASP A 75 -6.58 18.91 14.38
CA ASP A 75 -7.42 18.26 13.36
C ASP A 75 -7.79 16.81 13.71
N VAL A 76 -7.45 16.32 14.90
CA VAL A 76 -7.79 14.98 15.38
C VAL A 76 -8.66 15.09 16.64
N ALA A 77 -9.92 14.66 16.52
CA ALA A 77 -10.88 14.66 17.63
C ALA A 77 -10.65 13.51 18.64
N GLY A 78 -10.01 12.43 18.19
CA GLY A 78 -9.70 11.25 18.97
C GLY A 78 -9.33 10.08 18.07
N THR A 79 -9.19 8.88 18.65
CA THR A 79 -8.98 7.63 17.91
C THR A 79 -10.15 6.68 18.08
N LEU A 80 -10.40 5.84 17.08
CA LEU A 80 -11.40 4.79 17.20
C LEU A 80 -11.04 3.83 18.33
N ALA A 81 -11.99 3.55 19.21
CA ALA A 81 -11.85 2.55 20.25
C ALA A 81 -11.68 1.14 19.64
N LEU A 82 -11.06 0.26 20.41
CA LEU A 82 -10.92 -1.15 20.09
C LEU A 82 -11.81 -2.00 21.01
N GLN A 83 -12.36 -3.08 20.47
CA GLN A 83 -12.99 -4.18 21.19
C GLN A 83 -11.92 -4.94 22.01
N ALA A 84 -12.36 -5.76 22.97
CA ALA A 84 -11.46 -6.55 23.81
C ALA A 84 -10.54 -7.52 23.03
N ASN A 85 -10.92 -7.92 21.82
CA ASN A 85 -10.12 -8.75 20.92
C ASN A 85 -9.15 -7.94 20.03
N GLY A 86 -9.07 -6.63 20.20
CA GLY A 86 -8.23 -5.73 19.41
C GLY A 86 -8.83 -5.27 18.08
N HIS A 87 -10.05 -5.68 17.74
CA HIS A 87 -10.73 -5.19 16.54
C HIS A 87 -11.31 -3.79 16.75
N CYS A 88 -11.48 -3.02 15.69
CA CYS A 88 -12.18 -1.73 15.72
C CYS A 88 -13.59 -1.88 16.32
N VAL A 89 -14.01 -0.91 17.13
CA VAL A 89 -15.34 -0.87 17.76
C VAL A 89 -16.50 -1.02 16.76
N PHE A 90 -16.30 -0.58 15.52
CA PHE A 90 -17.27 -0.68 14.42
C PHE A 90 -17.16 -1.95 13.57
N HIS A 91 -16.28 -2.89 13.93
CA HIS A 91 -16.21 -4.20 13.28
C HIS A 91 -17.37 -5.09 13.76
N GLY A 92 -18.15 -5.63 12.83
CA GLY A 92 -19.21 -6.60 13.10
C GLY A 92 -19.36 -7.63 11.99
N ASP A 93 -20.34 -8.53 12.15
CA ASP A 93 -20.54 -9.70 11.27
C ASP A 93 -20.77 -9.34 9.80
N THR A 94 -21.40 -8.20 9.54
CA THR A 94 -21.67 -7.68 8.18
C THR A 94 -20.62 -6.69 7.72
N GLY A 95 -19.54 -6.49 8.48
CA GLY A 95 -18.45 -5.58 8.15
C GLY A 95 -18.35 -4.31 9.00
N CYS A 96 -17.89 -3.22 8.38
CA CYS A 96 -17.69 -1.91 9.03
C CYS A 96 -19.02 -1.16 9.19
N GLY A 97 -19.47 -0.99 10.43
CA GLY A 97 -20.73 -0.31 10.76
C GLY A 97 -20.78 1.18 10.38
N VAL A 98 -19.63 1.79 10.09
CA VAL A 98 -19.51 3.21 9.73
C VAL A 98 -19.00 3.41 8.31
N TYR A 99 -19.15 2.41 7.43
CA TYR A 99 -18.57 2.42 6.08
C TYR A 99 -18.87 3.71 5.29
N ALA A 100 -20.10 4.22 5.37
CA ALA A 100 -20.53 5.44 4.66
C ALA A 100 -19.96 6.75 5.25
N SER A 101 -19.41 6.71 6.47
CA SER A 101 -18.85 7.88 7.17
C SER A 101 -17.49 7.56 7.79
N ARG A 102 -16.71 6.71 7.13
CA ARG A 102 -15.37 6.32 7.57
C ARG A 102 -14.49 7.57 7.80
N PRO A 103 -13.59 7.53 8.80
CA PRO A 103 -12.49 8.49 8.90
C PRO A 103 -11.63 8.52 7.62
N ALA A 104 -10.81 9.55 7.44
CA ALA A 104 -9.99 9.67 6.23
C ALA A 104 -9.03 8.49 6.09
N SER A 105 -8.35 8.05 7.15
CA SER A 105 -7.45 6.89 7.09
C SER A 105 -8.15 5.61 6.61
N CYS A 106 -9.40 5.39 7.04
CA CYS A 106 -10.21 4.25 6.60
C CYS A 106 -10.74 4.40 5.15
N SER A 107 -10.86 5.62 4.65
CA SER A 107 -11.27 5.91 3.28
C SER A 107 -10.09 5.81 2.30
N HIS A 108 -8.89 6.09 2.78
CA HIS A 108 -7.65 5.98 2.01
C HIS A 108 -7.09 4.56 2.00
N PHE A 109 -7.30 3.75 3.03
CA PHE A 109 -6.88 2.35 2.97
C PHE A 109 -7.72 1.57 1.92
N PRO A 110 -7.10 0.78 1.01
CA PRO A 110 -5.69 0.37 0.94
C PRO A 110 -4.90 1.11 -0.15
N TYR A 111 -5.31 2.28 -0.59
CA TYR A 111 -4.62 3.04 -1.61
C TYR A 111 -3.25 3.48 -1.11
N VAL A 112 -2.24 3.29 -1.97
CA VAL A 112 -0.90 3.85 -1.81
C VAL A 112 -0.73 4.81 -2.98
N CYS A 113 -0.75 6.10 -2.66
CA CYS A 113 -0.74 7.17 -3.64
C CYS A 113 0.60 7.89 -3.66
N LEU A 114 1.10 8.12 -4.87
CA LEU A 114 2.19 9.05 -5.18
C LEU A 114 1.60 10.18 -6.01
N ILE A 115 1.80 11.42 -5.60
CA ILE A 115 1.28 12.61 -6.28
C ILE A 115 2.48 13.38 -6.82
N ASP A 116 2.62 13.48 -8.13
CA ASP A 116 3.69 14.27 -8.74
C ASP A 116 3.14 15.10 -9.91
N ARG A 117 4.03 15.76 -10.67
CA ARG A 117 3.62 16.67 -11.77
C ARG A 117 2.87 15.96 -12.90
N ARG A 118 2.92 14.63 -12.97
CA ARG A 118 2.22 13.83 -13.98
C ARG A 118 0.77 13.57 -13.58
N GLY A 119 0.50 13.52 -12.27
CA GLY A 119 -0.82 13.25 -11.71
C GLY A 119 -0.74 12.42 -10.42
N VAL A 120 -1.82 11.73 -10.11
CA VAL A 120 -1.90 10.79 -8.99
C VAL A 120 -1.60 9.38 -9.52
N HIS A 121 -0.57 8.74 -9.00
CA HIS A 121 -0.23 7.35 -9.30
C HIS A 121 -0.70 6.48 -8.13
N VAL A 122 -1.47 5.44 -8.44
CA VAL A 122 -2.12 4.59 -7.44
C VAL A 122 -1.67 3.15 -7.58
N THR A 123 -1.21 2.59 -6.45
CA THR A 123 -1.14 1.16 -6.21
C THR A 123 -1.95 0.82 -4.97
N LEU A 124 -2.03 -0.46 -4.61
CA LEU A 124 -2.77 -0.92 -3.43
C LEU A 124 -1.85 -1.64 -2.46
N SER A 125 -2.07 -1.44 -1.17
CA SER A 125 -1.58 -2.34 -0.13
C SER A 125 -2.31 -3.68 -0.23
N HIS A 126 -1.56 -4.72 -0.59
CA HIS A 126 -2.06 -6.09 -0.65
C HIS A 126 -2.17 -6.75 0.71
N PHE A 127 -1.90 -6.05 1.81
CA PHE A 127 -2.37 -6.48 3.14
C PHE A 127 -3.90 -6.60 3.16
N CYS A 128 -4.58 -5.72 2.42
CA CYS A 128 -6.02 -5.83 2.16
C CYS A 128 -6.32 -7.11 1.35
N PRO A 129 -7.16 -8.03 1.86
CA PRO A 129 -7.45 -9.30 1.19
C PRO A 129 -8.17 -9.11 -0.15
N THR A 130 -8.98 -8.05 -0.28
CA THR A 130 -9.62 -7.71 -1.56
C THR A 130 -8.57 -7.25 -2.58
N ALA A 131 -7.64 -6.38 -2.20
CA ALA A 131 -6.56 -5.95 -3.08
C ALA A 131 -5.63 -7.11 -3.48
N ALA A 132 -5.28 -7.99 -2.53
CA ALA A 132 -4.51 -9.21 -2.82
C ALA A 132 -5.23 -10.13 -3.82
N SER A 133 -6.56 -10.26 -3.71
CA SER A 133 -7.34 -11.11 -4.62
C SER A 133 -7.34 -10.60 -6.05
N LEU A 134 -7.20 -9.29 -6.28
CA LEU A 134 -7.09 -8.71 -7.63
C LEU A 134 -5.83 -9.18 -8.38
N LEU A 135 -4.77 -9.59 -7.67
CA LEU A 135 -3.57 -10.14 -8.31
C LEU A 135 -3.81 -11.49 -9.01
N PHE A 136 -4.91 -12.17 -8.66
CA PHE A 136 -5.32 -13.44 -9.25
C PHE A 136 -6.31 -13.27 -10.41
N ALA A 137 -6.65 -12.03 -10.78
CA ALA A 137 -7.53 -11.75 -11.91
C ALA A 137 -6.95 -12.28 -13.24
N PRO A 138 -7.80 -12.51 -14.25
CA PRO A 138 -7.41 -13.09 -15.53
C PRO A 138 -6.26 -12.35 -16.22
N GLU A 139 -5.55 -13.08 -17.08
CA GLU A 139 -4.32 -12.65 -17.72
C GLU A 139 -4.56 -11.62 -18.83
N ALA A 140 -4.56 -10.35 -18.44
CA ALA A 140 -4.21 -9.24 -19.34
C ALA A 140 -2.74 -8.86 -19.13
N PRO A 141 -2.04 -8.37 -20.16
CA PRO A 141 -0.74 -7.73 -19.98
C PRO A 141 -0.83 -6.64 -18.91
N ILE A 142 0.19 -6.56 -18.06
CA ILE A 142 0.26 -5.52 -17.01
C ILE A 142 0.45 -4.17 -17.69
N ALA A 143 -0.42 -3.22 -17.38
CA ALA A 143 -0.38 -1.89 -17.96
C ALA A 143 -0.73 -0.82 -16.92
N ILE A 144 -0.12 0.36 -17.08
CA ILE A 144 -0.51 1.57 -16.36
C ILE A 144 -1.55 2.30 -17.20
N VAL A 145 -2.74 2.50 -16.66
CA VAL A 145 -3.90 3.09 -17.35
C VAL A 145 -4.43 4.30 -16.59
N GLU A 146 -5.07 5.24 -17.29
CA GLU A 146 -5.81 6.32 -16.65
C GLU A 146 -7.10 5.76 -16.02
N GLY A 147 -7.49 6.27 -14.86
CA GLY A 147 -8.65 5.79 -14.10
C GLY A 147 -9.26 6.86 -13.20
N PRO A 148 -10.30 6.52 -12.41
CA PRO A 148 -10.95 7.45 -11.49
C PRO A 148 -10.02 7.81 -10.31
N SER A 149 -10.36 8.87 -9.58
CA SER A 149 -9.75 9.16 -8.27
C SER A 149 -9.99 7.98 -7.30
N PRO A 150 -8.98 7.57 -6.51
CA PRO A 150 -9.12 6.44 -5.59
C PRO A 150 -10.11 6.71 -4.45
N VAL A 151 -10.23 7.97 -4.04
CA VAL A 151 -11.07 8.36 -2.89
C VAL A 151 -12.14 9.33 -3.36
N ALA A 152 -13.39 8.89 -3.30
CA ALA A 152 -14.54 9.69 -3.70
C ALA A 152 -14.65 10.95 -2.84
N GLY A 153 -14.84 12.10 -3.49
CA GLY A 153 -14.99 13.40 -2.82
C GLY A 153 -13.69 14.11 -2.45
N PHE A 154 -12.53 13.53 -2.80
CA PHE A 154 -11.23 14.18 -2.63
C PHE A 154 -10.65 14.56 -4.00
N ASP A 155 -10.27 15.83 -4.15
CA ASP A 155 -9.60 16.33 -5.36
C ASP A 155 -8.19 15.72 -5.51
N VAL A 156 -7.50 15.52 -4.38
CA VAL A 156 -6.20 14.86 -4.28
C VAL A 156 -6.25 13.93 -3.05
N PRO A 157 -5.99 12.62 -3.21
CA PRO A 157 -5.94 11.70 -2.08
C PRO A 157 -4.70 11.96 -1.20
N GLU A 158 -4.72 11.46 0.03
CA GLU A 158 -3.53 11.37 0.88
C GLU A 158 -2.51 10.40 0.28
N GLY A 159 -1.23 10.76 0.37
CA GLY A 159 -0.11 10.00 -0.18
C GLY A 159 1.19 10.79 -0.14
N LEU A 160 2.24 10.25 -0.75
CA LEU A 160 3.49 10.99 -0.93
C LEU A 160 3.27 12.12 -1.94
N ASP A 161 3.34 13.36 -1.49
CA ASP A 161 3.27 14.53 -2.35
C ASP A 161 4.65 15.00 -2.81
N ALA A 162 4.98 14.70 -4.05
CA ALA A 162 6.24 15.01 -4.72
C ALA A 162 6.07 16.05 -5.85
N ARG A 163 4.98 16.83 -5.87
CA ARG A 163 4.72 17.83 -6.93
C ARG A 163 5.81 18.91 -7.05
N GLU A 164 6.41 19.26 -5.91
CA GLU A 164 7.52 20.22 -5.82
C GLU A 164 8.89 19.56 -5.89
N SER A 165 8.96 18.23 -6.05
CA SER A 165 10.22 17.50 -6.22
C SER A 165 10.69 17.51 -7.68
N LEU A 166 12.00 17.33 -7.88
CA LEU A 166 12.57 17.06 -9.19
C LEU A 166 12.19 15.63 -9.65
N PRO A 167 12.20 15.34 -10.96
CA PRO A 167 12.01 13.97 -11.44
C PRO A 167 13.07 13.02 -10.84
N PRO A 168 12.76 11.72 -10.67
CA PRO A 168 13.71 10.76 -10.14
C PRO A 168 15.06 10.71 -10.86
N LEU A 169 16.09 10.31 -10.13
CA LEU A 169 17.43 10.06 -10.67
C LEU A 169 17.44 8.77 -11.49
N ARG A 170 17.99 8.84 -12.71
CA ARG A 170 18.35 7.67 -13.53
C ARG A 170 19.70 7.08 -13.11
N SER A 171 20.62 7.95 -12.73
CA SER A 171 21.95 7.67 -12.18
C SER A 171 22.26 8.75 -11.12
N PRO A 172 23.27 8.55 -10.25
CA PRO A 172 23.56 9.48 -9.15
C PRO A 172 23.71 10.97 -9.55
N ASP A 173 24.05 11.23 -10.81
CA ASP A 173 24.33 12.54 -11.39
C ASP A 173 23.33 13.00 -12.45
N ARG A 174 22.24 12.25 -12.69
CA ARG A 174 21.32 12.52 -13.81
C ARG A 174 19.85 12.34 -13.46
N LEU A 175 19.11 13.44 -13.48
CA LEU A 175 17.65 13.45 -13.41
C LEU A 175 17.03 12.92 -14.71
N MET A 176 15.86 12.30 -14.57
CA MET A 176 15.00 11.98 -15.69
C MET A 176 14.18 13.20 -16.15
N THR A 177 13.55 13.10 -17.32
CA THR A 177 12.35 13.89 -17.59
C THR A 177 11.12 13.13 -17.05
N TRP A 178 10.02 13.82 -16.79
CA TRP A 178 8.76 13.18 -16.39
C TRP A 178 8.24 12.16 -17.42
N GLU A 179 8.43 12.45 -18.71
CA GLU A 179 8.11 11.53 -19.80
C GLU A 179 9.00 10.28 -19.75
N ALA A 180 10.32 10.45 -19.57
CA ALA A 180 11.25 9.33 -19.47
C ALA A 180 10.93 8.45 -18.26
N PHE A 181 10.57 9.05 -17.11
CA PHE A 181 10.16 8.29 -15.93
C PHE A 181 8.88 7.49 -16.18
N SER A 182 7.88 8.09 -16.81
CA SER A 182 6.64 7.41 -17.19
C SER A 182 6.88 6.23 -18.14
N ASN A 183 7.77 6.41 -19.13
CA ASN A 183 8.14 5.35 -20.07
C ASN A 183 8.91 4.23 -19.38
N TRP A 184 9.79 4.57 -18.42
CA TRP A 184 10.48 3.58 -17.60
C TRP A 184 9.50 2.75 -16.77
N GLU A 185 8.56 3.38 -16.05
CA GLU A 185 7.57 2.64 -15.24
C GLU A 185 6.75 1.68 -16.13
N ARG A 186 6.26 2.15 -17.28
CA ARG A 186 5.49 1.33 -18.23
C ARG A 186 6.28 0.13 -18.75
N ALA A 187 7.58 0.31 -19.01
CA ALA A 187 8.44 -0.79 -19.44
C ALA A 187 8.73 -1.76 -18.29
N GLU A 188 8.95 -1.25 -17.07
CA GLU A 188 9.37 -2.03 -15.92
C GLU A 188 8.26 -2.93 -15.38
N VAL A 189 7.00 -2.47 -15.34
CA VAL A 189 5.86 -3.28 -14.86
C VAL A 189 5.60 -4.53 -15.70
N GLY A 190 6.04 -4.55 -16.96
CA GLY A 190 5.91 -5.68 -17.87
C GLY A 190 7.06 -6.68 -17.81
N LYS A 191 8.17 -6.34 -17.12
CA LYS A 191 9.33 -7.23 -17.04
C LYS A 191 9.04 -8.43 -16.16
N GLN A 192 9.62 -9.56 -16.53
CA GLN A 192 9.67 -10.71 -15.64
C GLN A 192 10.66 -10.43 -14.51
N PRO A 193 10.33 -10.75 -13.25
CA PRO A 193 11.28 -10.65 -12.15
C PRO A 193 12.51 -11.51 -12.43
N THR A 194 13.68 -10.99 -12.09
CA THR A 194 14.87 -11.84 -11.99
C THR A 194 14.71 -12.65 -10.72
N ALA A 195 14.53 -13.96 -10.81
CA ALA A 195 14.38 -14.79 -9.61
C ALA A 195 15.74 -14.90 -8.90
N PRO A 196 15.92 -14.31 -7.70
CA PRO A 196 17.18 -14.46 -6.96
C PRO A 196 17.40 -15.92 -6.57
N SER A 197 18.62 -16.29 -6.17
CA SER A 197 18.78 -17.57 -5.47
C SER A 197 18.01 -17.53 -4.14
N LEU A 198 17.71 -18.69 -3.53
CA LEU A 198 17.08 -18.68 -2.21
C LEU A 198 18.00 -18.12 -1.11
N ALA A 199 19.32 -18.24 -1.28
CA ALA A 199 20.29 -17.60 -0.40
C ALA A 199 20.20 -16.08 -0.49
N ASP A 200 20.17 -15.52 -1.71
CA ASP A 200 20.04 -14.07 -1.91
C ASP A 200 18.68 -13.55 -1.41
N ALA A 201 17.61 -14.34 -1.62
CA ALA A 201 16.28 -14.02 -1.09
C ALA A 201 16.28 -13.99 0.45
N ALA A 202 17.01 -14.88 1.11
CA ALA A 202 17.14 -14.87 2.57
C ALA A 202 17.88 -13.61 3.05
N VAL A 203 18.94 -13.18 2.36
CA VAL A 203 19.67 -11.95 2.70
C VAL A 203 18.78 -10.71 2.58
N LEU A 204 18.06 -10.57 1.46
CA LEU A 204 17.14 -9.46 1.23
C LEU A 204 15.95 -9.49 2.21
N PHE A 205 15.42 -10.66 2.53
CA PHE A 205 14.40 -10.81 3.56
C PHE A 205 14.90 -10.34 4.93
N GLU A 206 16.11 -10.77 5.34
CA GLU A 206 16.67 -10.35 6.62
C GLU A 206 16.92 -8.84 6.67
N HIS A 207 17.33 -8.23 5.56
CA HIS A 207 17.41 -6.78 5.45
C HIS A 207 16.06 -6.09 5.68
N ALA A 208 14.98 -6.58 5.05
CA ALA A 208 13.63 -6.07 5.30
C ALA A 208 13.14 -6.33 6.74
N ARG A 209 13.53 -7.47 7.33
CA ARG A 209 13.17 -7.85 8.69
C ARG A 209 13.79 -6.93 9.73
N VAL A 210 15.07 -6.58 9.57
CA VAL A 210 15.77 -5.66 10.50
C VAL A 210 15.38 -4.20 10.31
N ALA A 211 14.72 -3.85 9.20
CA ALA A 211 14.13 -2.54 9.00
C ALA A 211 12.89 -2.29 9.89
N VAL A 212 12.35 -3.32 10.57
CA VAL A 212 11.24 -3.15 11.50
C VAL A 212 11.73 -2.50 12.80
N PRO A 213 11.27 -1.28 13.15
CA PRO A 213 11.73 -0.59 14.34
C PRO A 213 11.10 -1.17 15.61
N ALA A 214 11.82 -1.04 16.73
CA ALA A 214 11.30 -1.37 18.05
C ALA A 214 10.05 -0.51 18.38
N PRO A 215 9.07 -1.04 19.14
CA PRO A 215 9.09 -2.34 19.84
C PRO A 215 8.63 -3.51 18.98
N TRP A 216 8.35 -3.29 17.69
CA TRP A 216 7.87 -4.36 16.83
C TRP A 216 9.02 -5.30 16.44
N ALA A 217 8.64 -6.52 16.07
CA ALA A 217 9.58 -7.52 15.60
C ALA A 217 8.90 -8.39 14.54
N TRP A 218 9.73 -8.92 13.64
CA TRP A 218 9.28 -9.86 12.63
C TRP A 218 10.05 -11.17 12.75
N ALA A 219 9.37 -12.28 12.51
CA ALA A 219 9.94 -13.61 12.67
C ALA A 219 11.10 -13.83 11.68
N PRO A 220 12.20 -14.50 12.09
CA PRO A 220 13.29 -14.83 11.19
C PRO A 220 12.83 -15.76 10.06
N ALA A 221 13.62 -15.86 9.00
CA ALA A 221 13.37 -16.82 7.93
C ALA A 221 13.31 -18.26 8.49
N PRO A 222 12.43 -19.15 7.98
CA PRO A 222 12.45 -20.56 8.32
C PRO A 222 13.83 -21.19 8.09
N ALA A 223 14.28 -22.11 8.96
CA ALA A 223 15.62 -22.71 8.84
C ALA A 223 15.78 -23.57 7.55
N ASP A 224 14.72 -24.27 7.13
CA ASP A 224 14.74 -25.22 6.01
C ASP A 224 14.19 -24.60 4.70
N LEU A 225 14.61 -23.37 4.35
CA LEU A 225 14.11 -22.66 3.15
C LEU A 225 14.21 -23.50 1.87
N GLU A 226 15.40 -24.02 1.57
CA GLU A 226 15.67 -24.75 0.32
C GLU A 226 14.81 -26.01 0.22
N ARG A 227 14.87 -26.87 1.25
CA ARG A 227 14.09 -28.11 1.26
C ARG A 227 12.59 -27.84 1.13
N THR A 228 12.08 -26.86 1.88
CA THR A 228 10.65 -26.53 1.87
C THR A 228 10.23 -25.94 0.53
N TRP A 229 11.06 -25.08 -0.07
CA TRP A 229 10.81 -24.57 -1.41
C TRP A 229 10.69 -25.70 -2.43
N GLN A 230 11.68 -26.61 -2.48
CA GLN A 230 11.67 -27.73 -3.43
C GLN A 230 10.46 -28.65 -3.26
N MET A 231 10.06 -28.94 -2.01
CA MET A 231 8.96 -29.86 -1.72
C MET A 231 7.58 -29.22 -1.87
N LEU A 232 7.39 -27.99 -1.39
CA LEU A 232 6.06 -27.42 -1.20
C LEU A 232 5.76 -26.22 -2.11
N VAL A 233 6.76 -25.52 -2.63
CA VAL A 233 6.54 -24.26 -3.38
C VAL A 233 6.85 -24.43 -4.86
N ALA A 234 8.06 -24.88 -5.19
CA ALA A 234 8.56 -25.02 -6.56
C ALA A 234 7.61 -25.80 -7.50
N PRO A 235 6.98 -26.91 -7.09
CA PRO A 235 6.09 -27.67 -7.97
C PRO A 235 4.87 -26.89 -8.48
N ALA A 236 4.40 -25.90 -7.73
CA ALA A 236 3.23 -25.10 -8.08
C ALA A 236 3.58 -23.66 -8.49
N TRP A 237 4.82 -23.20 -8.26
CA TRP A 237 5.23 -21.82 -8.53
C TRP A 237 5.00 -21.35 -9.97
N PRO A 238 5.26 -22.15 -11.04
CA PRO A 238 5.00 -21.70 -12.41
C PRO A 238 3.55 -21.25 -12.66
N ARG A 239 2.56 -21.89 -12.01
CA ARG A 239 1.15 -21.50 -12.09
C ARG A 239 0.89 -20.11 -11.48
N PHE A 240 1.70 -19.72 -10.51
CA PHE A 240 1.54 -18.48 -9.74
C PHE A 240 2.53 -17.39 -10.11
N ALA A 241 3.48 -17.65 -11.01
CA ALA A 241 4.42 -16.65 -11.50
C ALA A 241 3.75 -15.37 -12.02
N PRO A 242 2.61 -15.41 -12.75
CA PRO A 242 1.88 -14.20 -13.13
C PRO A 242 1.36 -13.38 -11.94
N VAL A 243 0.97 -14.03 -10.85
CA VAL A 243 0.50 -13.36 -9.62
C VAL A 243 1.66 -12.65 -8.93
N ALA A 244 2.81 -13.32 -8.81
CA ALA A 244 4.04 -12.73 -8.26
C ALA A 244 4.51 -11.54 -9.12
N GLN A 245 4.44 -11.65 -10.45
CA GLN A 245 4.77 -10.55 -11.36
C GLN A 245 3.88 -9.32 -11.14
N ARG A 246 2.56 -9.50 -10.96
CA ARG A 246 1.65 -8.40 -10.63
C ARG A 246 1.94 -7.80 -9.26
N TYR A 247 2.30 -8.63 -8.28
CA TYR A 247 2.72 -8.13 -6.97
C TYR A 247 3.96 -7.24 -7.09
N ARG A 248 4.99 -7.67 -7.83
CA ARG A 248 6.19 -6.87 -8.11
C ARG A 248 5.87 -5.56 -8.83
N ALA A 249 5.05 -5.62 -9.89
CA ALA A 249 4.65 -4.42 -10.65
C ALA A 249 4.03 -3.35 -9.73
N ALA A 250 3.27 -3.79 -8.73
CA ALA A 250 2.67 -2.92 -7.73
C ALA A 250 3.66 -2.31 -6.71
N LYS A 251 4.92 -2.77 -6.69
CA LYS A 251 6.03 -2.16 -5.92
C LYS A 251 6.89 -1.22 -6.75
N VAL A 252 6.78 -1.31 -8.08
CA VAL A 252 7.39 -0.39 -9.02
C VAL A 252 6.54 0.88 -9.17
N VAL A 253 5.22 0.73 -9.33
CA VAL A 253 4.29 1.87 -9.51
C VAL A 253 3.99 2.56 -8.18
N ALA A 254 3.90 3.89 -8.22
CA ALA A 254 3.64 4.73 -7.04
C ALA A 254 4.66 4.50 -5.92
N SER A 255 5.88 4.14 -6.28
CA SER A 255 6.95 3.83 -5.34
C SER A 255 7.55 5.11 -4.78
N TRP A 256 7.40 5.32 -3.47
CA TRP A 256 8.04 6.43 -2.75
C TRP A 256 9.57 6.41 -2.90
N ALA A 257 10.16 5.23 -3.10
CA ALA A 257 11.60 5.03 -3.23
C ALA A 257 12.21 5.82 -4.41
N ALA A 258 11.41 6.15 -5.43
CA ALA A 258 11.83 6.95 -6.56
C ALA A 258 12.28 8.37 -6.18
N TYR A 259 11.84 8.87 -5.01
CA TYR A 259 12.15 10.20 -4.50
C TYR A 259 13.17 10.20 -3.36
N THR A 260 13.93 9.10 -3.26
CA THR A 260 15.16 9.06 -2.46
C THR A 260 16.35 9.51 -3.30
N ASP A 261 17.50 9.75 -2.67
CA ASP A 261 18.75 10.17 -3.33
C ASP A 261 19.32 9.15 -4.33
N GLU A 262 18.74 7.94 -4.40
CA GLU A 262 19.14 6.88 -5.32
C GLU A 262 18.16 6.66 -6.50
N GLY A 263 17.04 7.38 -6.52
CA GLY A 263 16.06 7.37 -7.62
C GLY A 263 15.60 5.98 -8.02
N LEU A 264 15.75 5.64 -9.32
CA LEU A 264 15.29 4.36 -9.86
C LEU A 264 15.98 3.13 -9.25
N ALA A 265 17.22 3.26 -8.78
CA ALA A 265 17.92 2.13 -8.16
C ALA A 265 17.23 1.72 -6.85
N ALA A 266 16.73 2.68 -6.07
CA ALA A 266 15.96 2.41 -4.87
C ALA A 266 14.63 1.72 -5.17
N VAL A 267 13.93 2.11 -6.24
CA VAL A 267 12.68 1.44 -6.66
C VAL A 267 12.92 -0.02 -6.97
N LEU A 268 13.98 -0.33 -7.72
CA LEU A 268 14.32 -1.71 -8.08
C LEU A 268 14.71 -2.52 -6.84
N ARG A 269 15.46 -1.96 -5.90
CA ARG A 269 15.78 -2.64 -4.64
C ARG A 269 14.53 -2.95 -3.80
N VAL A 270 13.58 -2.01 -3.71
CA VAL A 270 12.31 -2.26 -3.02
C VAL A 270 11.51 -3.37 -3.72
N ALA A 271 11.51 -3.41 -5.06
CA ALA A 271 10.86 -4.47 -5.81
C ALA A 271 11.54 -5.84 -5.59
N ASP A 272 12.87 -5.89 -5.60
CA ASP A 272 13.63 -7.12 -5.35
C ASP A 272 13.48 -7.62 -3.91
N ALA A 273 13.45 -6.71 -2.93
CA ALA A 273 13.12 -7.02 -1.54
C ALA A 273 11.70 -7.58 -1.42
N ALA A 274 10.73 -7.05 -2.17
CA ALA A 274 9.37 -7.57 -2.20
C ALA A 274 9.28 -8.99 -2.76
N ASP A 275 10.02 -9.28 -3.84
CA ASP A 275 10.10 -10.64 -4.39
C ASP A 275 10.74 -11.61 -3.39
N ALA A 276 11.82 -11.20 -2.73
CA ALA A 276 12.50 -11.99 -1.71
C ALA A 276 11.61 -12.30 -0.50
N VAL A 277 10.95 -11.27 0.05
CA VAL A 277 10.01 -11.41 1.17
C VAL A 277 8.82 -12.27 0.78
N LEU A 278 8.28 -12.11 -0.42
CA LEU A 278 7.18 -12.96 -0.91
C LEU A 278 7.58 -14.44 -0.94
N ARG A 279 8.78 -14.77 -1.39
CA ARG A 279 9.25 -16.16 -1.41
C ARG A 279 9.41 -16.75 -0.02
N VAL A 280 10.03 -16.00 0.90
CA VAL A 280 10.20 -16.46 2.29
C VAL A 280 8.84 -16.62 2.98
N GLU A 281 7.92 -15.67 2.82
CA GLU A 281 6.58 -15.79 3.40
C GLU A 281 5.77 -16.91 2.72
N THR A 282 5.93 -17.16 1.42
CA THR A 282 5.30 -18.31 0.74
C THR A 282 5.78 -19.63 1.34
N ILE A 283 7.09 -19.78 1.55
CA ILE A 283 7.68 -20.94 2.22
C ILE A 283 7.09 -21.08 3.63
N ARG A 284 7.00 -19.99 4.40
CA ARG A 284 6.45 -19.98 5.76
C ARG A 284 4.99 -20.45 5.78
N GLN A 285 4.15 -19.96 4.86
CA GLN A 285 2.74 -20.35 4.77
C GLN A 285 2.59 -21.83 4.42
N CYS A 286 3.34 -22.33 3.43
CA CYS A 286 3.31 -23.74 3.06
C CYS A 286 3.80 -24.66 4.19
N MET A 287 4.90 -24.28 4.87
CA MET A 287 5.45 -25.01 6.01
C MET A 287 4.44 -25.11 7.15
N SER A 288 3.85 -23.97 7.54
CA SER A 288 2.85 -23.90 8.61
C SER A 288 1.62 -24.75 8.31
N ALA A 289 1.17 -24.75 7.04
CA ALA A 289 0.01 -25.53 6.61
C ALA A 289 0.33 -27.00 6.29
N GLY A 290 1.61 -27.40 6.25
CA GLY A 290 2.04 -28.77 5.94
C GLY A 290 1.62 -29.26 4.55
N ARG A 291 1.48 -28.35 3.57
CA ARG A 291 0.94 -28.69 2.24
C ARG A 291 1.53 -27.84 1.12
N VAL A 292 1.38 -28.32 -0.11
CA VAL A 292 1.86 -27.65 -1.33
C VAL A 292 1.14 -26.31 -1.54
N LEU A 293 1.86 -25.35 -2.12
CA LEU A 293 1.36 -24.02 -2.44
C LEU A 293 0.07 -24.08 -3.26
N ASP A 294 -0.92 -23.32 -2.80
CA ASP A 294 -2.15 -23.02 -3.53
C ASP A 294 -2.45 -21.51 -3.50
N ALA A 295 -3.60 -21.12 -4.06
CA ALA A 295 -3.98 -19.72 -4.18
C ALA A 295 -4.18 -19.05 -2.80
N ASP A 296 -4.70 -19.79 -1.82
CA ASP A 296 -4.96 -19.24 -0.49
C ASP A 296 -3.66 -19.01 0.27
N LEU A 297 -2.73 -19.97 0.24
CA LEU A 297 -1.41 -19.83 0.85
C LEU A 297 -0.62 -18.69 0.21
N LEU A 298 -0.63 -18.57 -1.12
CA LEU A 298 0.04 -17.44 -1.79
C LEU A 298 -0.60 -16.10 -1.43
N LYS A 299 -1.93 -16.04 -1.34
CA LYS A 299 -2.63 -14.82 -0.93
C LYS A 299 -2.26 -14.42 0.50
N GLN A 300 -2.16 -15.37 1.42
CA GLN A 300 -1.67 -15.08 2.78
C GLN A 300 -0.21 -14.62 2.76
N ALA A 301 0.65 -15.25 1.97
CA ALA A 301 2.04 -14.84 1.82
C ALA A 301 2.14 -13.38 1.34
N ILE A 302 1.43 -13.02 0.27
CA ILE A 302 1.34 -11.64 -0.25
C ILE A 302 0.92 -10.66 0.85
N ARG A 303 -0.12 -11.01 1.63
CA ARG A 303 -0.61 -10.15 2.71
C ARG A 303 0.44 -9.94 3.79
N HIS A 304 1.13 -11.00 4.20
CA HIS A 304 2.19 -10.93 5.20
C HIS A 304 3.42 -10.16 4.69
N SER A 305 3.79 -10.35 3.42
CA SER A 305 4.87 -9.58 2.78
C SER A 305 4.55 -8.09 2.74
N ASP A 306 3.32 -7.75 2.36
CA ASP A 306 2.87 -6.36 2.31
C ASP A 306 2.77 -5.74 3.70
N LEU A 307 2.32 -6.50 4.70
CA LEU A 307 2.31 -6.07 6.10
C LEU A 307 3.73 -5.69 6.55
N LEU A 308 4.72 -6.56 6.30
CA LEU A 308 6.11 -6.25 6.61
C LEU A 308 6.60 -5.00 5.88
N LEU A 309 6.50 -4.98 4.55
CA LEU A 309 7.18 -4.00 3.71
C LEU A 309 6.52 -2.62 3.70
N VAL A 310 5.20 -2.54 3.82
CA VAL A 310 4.44 -1.30 3.68
C VAL A 310 4.08 -0.70 5.04
N HIS A 311 3.88 -1.53 6.06
CA HIS A 311 3.29 -1.07 7.33
C HIS A 311 4.24 -1.14 8.53
N TYR A 312 5.26 -2.01 8.50
CA TYR A 312 6.17 -2.21 9.64
C TYR A 312 7.60 -1.76 9.39
N ALA A 313 8.14 -2.04 8.20
CA ALA A 313 9.52 -1.72 7.89
C ALA A 313 9.72 -0.21 7.68
N ASP A 314 10.83 0.32 8.18
CA ASP A 314 11.29 1.68 7.93
C ASP A 314 11.65 1.86 6.45
N PRO A 315 10.96 2.75 5.72
CA PRO A 315 11.25 3.03 4.31
C PRO A 315 12.70 3.43 4.05
N SER A 316 13.31 4.23 4.94
CA SER A 316 14.68 4.70 4.75
C SER A 316 15.70 3.55 4.78
N VAL A 317 15.47 2.56 5.65
CA VAL A 317 16.31 1.37 5.72
C VAL A 317 16.07 0.48 4.51
N LEU A 318 14.81 0.22 4.14
CA LEU A 318 14.45 -0.63 2.99
C LEU A 318 14.98 -0.15 1.66
N SER A 319 15.01 1.17 1.44
CA SER A 319 15.53 1.74 0.20
C SER A 319 17.06 1.80 0.17
N SER A 320 17.72 1.78 1.32
CA SER A 320 19.18 1.79 1.39
C SER A 320 19.77 0.47 0.89
N GLY A 321 20.88 0.51 0.14
CA GLY A 321 21.58 -0.71 -0.21
C GLY A 321 22.09 -1.43 1.04
N THR A 322 22.13 -2.78 1.02
CA THR A 322 22.93 -3.53 1.99
C THR A 322 24.37 -3.03 1.85
N LYS A 323 24.89 -2.34 2.86
CA LYS A 323 26.30 -1.99 2.91
C LYS A 323 27.09 -3.31 2.90
N SER A 324 27.62 -3.67 1.73
CA SER A 324 28.53 -4.79 1.55
C SER A 324 29.80 -4.61 2.37
#